data_AF-A0A9E4IUK2-F1
#
_entry.id   AF-A0A9E4IUK2-F1
#
_cell.length_a   1.000
_cell.length_b   1.000
_cell.length_c   1.000
_cell.angle_alpha   90.00
_cell.angle_beta   90.00
_cell.angle_gamma   90.00
#
_symmetry.space_group_name_H-M   'P 1'
#
loop_
_entity.id
_entity.type
_entity.pdbx_description
1 polymer ?
#
loop_
_entity_poly.entity_id
_entity_poly.type
_entity_poly.pdbx_seq_one_letter_code
_entity_poly.pdbx_strand_id
1 'polypeptide(L)' 'MDIYWVDVEGGGATLIIAPTGESMLVDTGWPRPAGRDAERIVAAMQEAGLEKLDYMLITHFHTDHVGSLRELAGMVP' A
#
# COMPACT_ATOMS: atom_id res chain seq x y z
N MET A 1 -7.56 12.19 -10.31
CA MET A 1 -6.28 11.51 -10.03
C MET A 1 -5.99 11.84 -8.61
N ASP A 2 -5.85 10.80 -7.81
CA ASP A 2 -5.72 10.93 -6.36
C ASP A 2 -4.47 10.16 -5.95
N ILE A 3 -3.72 10.76 -5.03
CA ILE A 3 -2.46 10.21 -4.55
C ILE A 3 -2.51 10.24 -3.02
N TYR A 4 -2.39 9.07 -2.42
CA TYR A 4 -2.32 8.89 -0.99
C TYR A 4 -0.88 8.51 -0.64
N TRP A 5 -0.19 9.41 0.05
CA TRP A 5 1.08 9.08 0.65
C TRP A 5 0.83 8.50 2.04
N VAL A 6 1.03 7.19 2.17
CA VAL A 6 0.73 6.46 3.40
C VAL A 6 1.94 6.59 4.33
N ASP A 7 1.75 7.24 5.48
CA ASP A 7 2.81 7.34 6.48
C ASP A 7 3.13 5.94 7.03
N VAL A 8 4.32 5.45 6.70
CA VAL A 8 4.90 4.19 7.20
C VAL A 8 6.05 4.43 8.18
N GLU A 9 6.22 5.68 8.63
CA GLU A 9 7.26 6.14 9.57
C GLU A 9 8.68 5.77 9.08
N GLY A 10 9.01 6.25 7.88
CA GLY A 10 10.23 5.91 7.11
C GLY A 10 9.97 4.78 6.11
N GLY A 11 10.54 4.83 4.91
CA GLY A 11 10.26 3.88 3.83
C GLY A 11 9.25 4.38 2.79
N GLY A 12 8.61 3.45 2.09
CA GLY A 12 7.69 3.76 0.99
C GLY A 12 6.36 3.01 1.04
N ALA A 13 5.26 3.74 0.90
CA ALA A 13 3.93 3.22 0.53
C ALA A 13 3.11 4.36 -0.08
N THR A 14 2.78 4.25 -1.37
CA THR A 14 2.01 5.27 -2.09
C THR A 14 0.91 4.63 -2.93
N LEU A 15 -0.34 4.96 -2.63
CA LEU A 15 -1.48 4.54 -3.43
C LEU A 15 -1.81 5.64 -4.45
N ILE A 16 -1.90 5.24 -5.72
CA ILE A 16 -2.17 6.12 -6.85
C ILE A 16 -3.44 5.64 -7.54
N ILE A 17 -4.35 6.57 -7.82
CA ILE A 17 -5.61 6.30 -8.51
C ILE A 17 -5.66 7.16 -9.77
N ALA A 18 -5.66 6.49 -10.91
CA ALA A 18 -5.74 7.14 -12.21
C ALA A 18 -7.12 7.80 -12.40
N PRO A 19 -7.26 8.83 -13.26
CA PRO A 19 -8.57 9.37 -13.63
C PRO A 19 -9.54 8.32 -14.21
N THR A 20 -9.03 7.19 -14.71
CA THR A 20 -9.80 6.03 -15.20
C THR A 20 -10.37 5.17 -14.07
N GLY A 21 -9.95 5.38 -12.82
CA GLY A 21 -10.31 4.58 -11.65
C GLY A 21 -9.37 3.41 -11.35
N GLU A 22 -8.39 3.13 -12.23
CA GLU A 22 -7.37 2.11 -11.98
C GLU A 22 -6.46 2.49 -10.81
N SER A 23 -6.13 1.50 -9.99
CA SER A 23 -5.38 1.65 -8.75
C SER A 23 -3.99 0.99 -8.82
N MET A 24 -2.98 1.70 -8.32
CA MET A 24 -1.63 1.17 -8.17
C MET A 24 -1.09 1.46 -6.77
N LEU A 25 -0.60 0.43 -6.09
CA LEU A 25 0.19 0.61 -4.88
C LEU A 25 1.69 0.49 -5.21
N VAL A 26 2.46 1.49 -4.79
CA VAL A 26 3.91 1.51 -4.86
C VAL A 26 4.49 1.32 -3.47
N ASP A 27 5.19 0.21 -3.26
CA ASP A 27 5.77 -0.23 -1.99
C ASP A 27 4.75 -0.44 -0.85
N THR A 28 5.21 -1.04 0.25
CA THR A 28 4.35 -1.58 1.33
C THR A 28 4.85 -1.25 2.74
N GLY A 29 5.87 -0.43 2.90
CA GLY A 29 6.42 -0.06 4.21
C GLY A 29 7.12 -1.21 4.93
N TRP A 30 7.09 -1.18 6.27
CA TRP A 30 7.79 -2.09 7.15
C TRP A 30 6.88 -3.20 7.72
N PRO A 31 7.42 -4.41 8.01
CA PRO A 31 6.66 -5.48 8.67
C PRO A 31 6.55 -5.20 10.19
N ARG A 32 5.80 -4.16 10.56
CA ARG A 32 5.66 -3.73 11.95
C ARG A 32 4.73 -4.66 12.73
N PRO A 33 4.86 -4.70 14.07
CA PRO A 33 3.95 -5.48 14.91
C PRO A 33 2.48 -5.20 14.58
N ALA A 34 1.68 -6.27 14.60
CA ALA A 34 0.27 -6.27 14.22
C ALA A 34 -0.03 -5.83 12.77
N GLY A 35 0.97 -5.76 11.88
CA GLY A 35 0.76 -5.39 10.48
C GLY A 35 0.39 -3.92 10.29
N ARG A 36 0.82 -3.03 11.19
CA ARG A 36 0.45 -1.60 11.20
C ARG A 36 0.50 -0.92 9.82
N ASP A 37 1.56 -1.16 9.06
CA ASP A 37 1.75 -0.50 7.76
C ASP A 37 0.78 -1.08 6.71
N ALA A 38 0.53 -2.40 6.72
CA ALA A 38 -0.54 -3.00 5.92
C ALA A 38 -1.91 -2.44 6.30
N GLU A 39 -2.22 -2.29 7.59
CA GLU A 39 -3.49 -1.70 8.04
C GLU A 39 -3.67 -0.24 7.59
N ARG A 40 -2.60 0.57 7.62
CA ARG A 40 -2.64 1.96 7.12
C ARG A 40 -2.86 2.00 5.60
N ILE A 41 -2.28 1.07 4.85
CA ILE A 41 -2.54 0.92 3.40
C ILE A 41 -4.00 0.54 3.15
N VAL A 42 -4.53 -0.43 3.89
CA VAL A 42 -5.95 -0.83 3.78
C VAL A 42 -6.88 0.34 4.14
N ALA A 43 -6.54 1.13 5.16
CA ALA A 43 -7.31 2.32 5.51
C ALA A 43 -7.32 3.36 4.38
N ALA A 44 -6.19 3.60 3.71
CA ALA A 44 -6.12 4.47 2.53
C ALA A 44 -6.93 3.91 1.35
N MET A 45 -6.91 2.58 1.13
CA MET A 45 -7.77 1.94 0.13
C MET A 45 -9.26 2.11 0.46
N GLN A 46 -9.65 1.96 1.72
CA GLN A 46 -11.04 2.15 2.16
C GLN A 46 -11.49 3.61 2.01
N GLU A 47 -10.64 4.58 2.36
CA GLU A 47 -10.91 6.00 2.15
C GLU A 47 -11.09 6.32 0.65
N ALA A 48 -10.31 5.66 -0.20
CA ALA A 48 -10.43 5.73 -1.66
C ALA A 48 -11.60 4.93 -2.25
N GLY A 49 -12.34 4.15 -1.46
CA GLY A 49 -13.43 3.29 -1.94
C GLY A 49 -12.97 2.09 -2.78
N LEU A 50 -11.75 1.59 -2.56
CA LEU A 50 -11.17 0.46 -3.28
C LEU A 50 -11.34 -0.85 -2.51
N GLU A 51 -11.75 -1.90 -3.20
CA GLU A 51 -11.81 -3.28 -2.66
C GLU A 51 -10.63 -4.15 -3.11
N LYS A 52 -9.89 -3.72 -4.13
CA LYS A 52 -8.76 -4.42 -4.74
C LYS A 52 -7.72 -3.43 -5.24
N LEU A 53 -6.53 -3.94 -5.59
CA LEU A 53 -5.50 -3.20 -6.32
C LEU A 53 -5.43 -3.74 -7.76
N ASP A 54 -5.33 -2.87 -8.76
CA ASP A 54 -5.13 -3.31 -10.15
C ASP A 54 -3.65 -3.57 -10.44
N TYR A 55 -2.76 -2.82 -9.78
CA TYR A 55 -1.31 -2.96 -9.93
C TYR A 55 -0.59 -2.88 -8.57
N MET A 56 0.46 -3.69 -8.43
CA MET A 56 1.42 -3.63 -7.35
C MET A 56 2.81 -3.38 -7.95
N LEU A 57 3.50 -2.36 -7.45
CA LEU A 57 4.88 -2.04 -7.82
C LEU A 57 5.74 -2.04 -6.56
N ILE A 58 6.76 -2.89 -6.54
CA ILE A 58 7.82 -2.83 -5.52
C ILE A 58 9.05 -2.22 -6.18
N THR A 59 9.54 -1.09 -5.65
CA THR A 59 10.66 -0.34 -6.22
C THR A 59 11.97 -1.10 -6.08
N HIS A 60 12.19 -1.70 -4.91
CA HIS A 60 13.34 -2.55 -4.59
C HIS A 60 13.07 -3.33 -3.28
N PHE A 61 13.98 -4.24 -2.92
CA PHE A 61 13.77 -5.21 -1.84
C PHE A 61 14.37 -4.82 -0.49
N HIS A 62 14.49 -3.52 -0.19
CA HIS A 62 14.76 -3.13 1.19
C HIS A 62 13.50 -3.31 2.05
N THR A 63 13.71 -3.63 3.33
CA THR A 63 12.65 -4.00 4.27
C THR A 63 11.59 -2.92 4.42
N ASP A 64 11.95 -1.66 4.24
CA ASP A 64 11.08 -0.50 4.35
C ASP A 64 10.23 -0.23 3.09
N HIS A 65 10.39 -1.08 2.06
CA HIS A 65 9.62 -1.04 0.82
C HIS A 65 8.82 -2.33 0.60
N VAL A 66 9.41 -3.51 0.83
CA VAL A 66 8.75 -4.81 0.61
C VAL A 66 8.16 -5.43 1.89
N GLY A 67 8.36 -4.79 3.04
CA GLY A 67 8.15 -5.36 4.36
C GLY A 67 6.76 -5.94 4.58
N SER A 68 5.72 -5.14 4.35
CA SER A 68 4.34 -5.55 4.66
C SER A 68 3.64 -6.29 3.53
N LEU A 69 4.33 -6.59 2.42
CA LEU A 69 3.72 -7.20 1.24
C LEU A 69 2.96 -8.49 1.58
N ARG A 70 3.54 -9.35 2.42
CA ARG A 70 2.91 -10.62 2.83
C ARG A 70 1.67 -10.41 3.68
N GLU A 71 1.71 -9.47 4.60
CA GLU A 71 0.58 -9.16 5.48
C GLU A 71 -0.57 -8.53 4.69
N LEU A 72 -0.23 -7.57 3.81
CA LEU A 72 -1.18 -6.91 2.92
C LEU A 72 -1.86 -7.90 1.97
N ALA A 73 -1.13 -8.85 1.39
CA ALA A 73 -1.68 -9.89 0.53
C ALA A 73 -2.66 -10.84 1.27
N GLY A 74 -2.61 -10.88 2.61
CA GLY A 74 -3.60 -11.58 3.43
C GLY A 74 -4.86 -10.77 3.72
N MET A 75 -4.85 -9.47 3.44
CA MET A 75 -5.94 -8.53 3.74
C MET A 75 -6.67 -8.04 2.49
N VAL A 76 -5.96 -7.96 1.35
CA VAL A 76 -6.45 -7.42 0.08
C VAL A 76 -6.47 -8.55 -0.96
N PRO A 77 -7.61 -8.76 -1.67
CA PRO A 77 -7.73 -9.76 -2.74
C PRO A 77 -6.80 -9.54 -3.93
#